data_AF-A0AAN7VTC5-F1
#
_entry.id   AF-A0AAN7VTC5-F1
#
_cell.length_a   1.000
_cell.length_b   1.000
_cell.length_c   1.000
_cell.angle_alpha   90.00
_cell.angle_beta   90.00
_cell.angle_gamma   90.00
#
_symmetry.space_group_name_H-M   'P 1'
#
loop_
_entity.id
_entity.type
_entity.pdbx_description
1 polymer ?
#
loop_
_entity_poly.entity_id
_entity_poly.type
_entity_poly.pdbx_seq_one_letter_code
_entity_poly.pdbx_strand_id
1 'polypeptide(L)'
;MGMQLVLLTMFLICLQKVELFCINVLTNDEKPCAQPLNLDANSVLDFYQSNSQSPIFAEYLKCTWLTWNFVTKDGQILYNNVKESKMLPWVISHFCEDVGSLTRKAEREYKQAAIYCENNPPAIATPLSVRQCIVDNYKPAPLHEYFNFNP
;
A
#
# COMPACT_ATOMS: atom_id res chain seq x y z
N MET A 1 9.35 -40.62 -6.95
CA MET A 1 9.61 -39.61 -5.91
C MET A 1 9.86 -38.18 -6.45
N GLY A 2 9.76 -37.92 -7.77
CA GLY A 2 10.01 -36.57 -8.32
C GLY A 2 8.75 -35.69 -8.52
N MET A 3 7.61 -36.30 -8.87
CA MET A 3 6.41 -35.55 -9.25
C MET A 3 5.71 -34.86 -8.06
N GLN A 4 5.72 -35.48 -6.88
CA GLN A 4 5.21 -34.86 -5.65
C GLN A 4 6.07 -33.66 -5.21
N LEU A 5 7.40 -33.75 -5.36
CA LEU A 5 8.31 -32.66 -5.02
C LEU A 5 8.13 -31.46 -5.96
N VAL A 6 7.92 -31.72 -7.27
CA VAL A 6 7.66 -30.69 -8.28
C VAL A 6 6.30 -30.00 -8.07
N LEU A 7 5.26 -30.76 -7.68
CA LEU A 7 3.96 -30.18 -7.32
C LEU A 7 4.04 -29.33 -6.05
N LEU A 8 4.79 -29.79 -5.04
CA LEU A 8 4.98 -29.03 -3.80
C LEU A 8 5.78 -27.74 -4.03
N THR A 9 6.83 -27.79 -4.86
CA THR A 9 7.60 -26.59 -5.21
C THR A 9 6.81 -25.65 -6.11
N MET A 10 6.04 -26.14 -7.09
CA MET A 10 5.12 -25.28 -7.84
C MET A 10 4.08 -24.64 -6.93
N PHE A 11 3.51 -25.40 -5.99
CA PHE A 11 2.54 -24.87 -5.03
C PHE A 11 3.17 -23.79 -4.13
N LEU A 12 4.38 -24.02 -3.59
CA LEU A 12 5.13 -23.03 -2.81
C LEU A 12 5.52 -21.79 -3.64
N ILE A 13 5.90 -21.96 -4.90
CA ILE A 13 6.20 -20.84 -5.82
C ILE A 13 4.91 -20.06 -6.17
N CYS A 14 3.78 -20.75 -6.33
CA CYS A 14 2.49 -20.10 -6.51
C CYS A 14 2.06 -19.33 -5.26
N LEU A 15 2.31 -19.88 -4.06
CA LEU A 15 2.10 -19.17 -2.80
C LEU A 15 3.03 -17.96 -2.64
N GLN A 16 4.28 -18.04 -3.10
CA GLN A 16 5.20 -16.89 -3.11
C GLN A 16 4.76 -15.75 -4.05
N LYS A 17 3.91 -16.03 -5.04
CA LYS A 17 3.42 -15.03 -5.99
C LYS A 17 2.17 -14.29 -5.51
N VAL A 18 1.59 -14.70 -4.39
CA VAL A 18 0.47 -13.98 -3.82
C VAL A 18 0.90 -13.45 -2.47
N GLU A 19 1.11 -12.14 -2.39
CA GLU A 19 1.18 -11.42 -1.12
C GLU A 19 -0.21 -11.47 -0.46
N LEU A 20 -0.61 -12.66 0.00
CA LEU A 20 -1.95 -13.02 0.48
C LEU A 20 -2.19 -12.73 1.96
N PHE A 21 -1.20 -12.16 2.65
CA PHE A 21 -1.27 -11.98 4.09
C PHE A 21 -0.92 -10.54 4.46
N CYS A 22 -1.94 -9.78 4.86
CA CYS A 22 -1.77 -8.48 5.51
C CYS A 22 -1.19 -8.69 6.91
N ILE A 23 0.14 -8.64 7.00
CA ILE A 23 0.86 -8.78 8.26
C ILE A 23 1.30 -7.38 8.70
N ASN A 24 0.83 -6.96 9.88
CA ASN A 24 1.22 -5.67 10.46
C ASN A 24 2.62 -5.73 11.06
N VAL A 25 3.63 -5.71 10.20
CA VAL A 25 5.05 -5.71 10.56
C VAL A 25 5.78 -4.69 9.71
N LEU A 26 6.63 -3.88 10.34
CA LEU A 26 7.47 -2.92 9.62
C LEU A 26 8.49 -3.66 8.74
N THR A 27 8.51 -3.32 7.46
CA THR A 27 9.49 -3.82 6.50
C THR A 27 10.90 -3.30 6.81
N ASN A 28 11.93 -3.84 6.15
CA ASN A 28 13.30 -3.34 6.31
C ASN A 28 13.47 -1.90 5.78
N ASP A 29 12.59 -1.47 4.89
CA ASP A 29 12.58 -0.11 4.34
C ASP A 29 11.87 0.87 5.29
N GLU A 30 10.89 0.40 6.05
CA GLU A 30 10.13 1.21 7.00
C GLU A 30 10.81 1.36 8.36
N LYS A 31 11.52 0.34 8.84
CA LYS A 31 12.21 0.37 10.15
C LYS A 31 13.13 1.59 10.32
N PRO A 32 13.99 1.97 9.35
CA PRO A 32 14.83 3.16 9.46
C PRO A 32 14.03 4.47 9.57
N CYS A 33 12.80 4.51 9.06
CA CYS A 33 11.91 5.67 9.14
C CYS A 33 11.10 5.69 10.44
N ALA A 34 10.72 4.53 10.98
CA ALA A 34 9.92 4.41 12.18
C ALA A 34 10.74 4.55 13.48
N GLN A 35 11.95 3.95 13.53
CA GLN A 35 12.77 3.90 14.74
C GLN A 35 13.14 5.28 15.31
N PRO A 36 13.59 6.27 14.50
CA PRO A 36 13.93 7.60 15.03
C PRO A 36 12.71 8.34 15.61
N LEU A 37 11.50 7.94 15.22
CA LEU A 37 10.24 8.51 15.67
C LEU A 37 9.61 7.72 16.83
N ASN A 38 10.29 6.69 17.35
CA ASN A 38 9.78 5.75 18.35
C ASN A 38 8.47 5.08 17.96
N LEU A 39 8.30 4.76 16.67
CA LEU A 39 7.11 4.10 16.15
C LEU A 39 7.32 2.60 16.03
N ASP A 40 6.34 1.83 16.49
CA ASP A 40 6.20 0.40 16.19
C ASP A 40 5.12 0.17 15.12
N ALA A 41 4.97 -1.09 14.69
CA ALA A 41 4.00 -1.45 13.66
C ALA A 41 2.55 -1.09 14.04
N ASN A 42 2.19 -1.16 15.32
CA ASN A 42 0.84 -0.84 15.78
C ASN A 42 0.59 0.68 15.76
N SER A 43 1.59 1.47 16.16
CA SER A 43 1.53 2.93 16.12
C SER A 43 1.42 3.44 14.68
N VAL A 44 2.17 2.82 13.75
CA VAL A 44 2.06 3.13 12.33
C VAL A 44 0.65 2.79 11.83
N LEU A 45 0.13 1.59 12.13
CA LEU A 45 -1.21 1.20 11.74
C LEU A 45 -2.30 2.16 12.27
N ASP A 46 -2.19 2.60 13.52
CA ASP A 46 -3.12 3.57 14.12
C ASP A 46 -3.14 4.90 13.34
N PHE A 47 -1.97 5.37 12.86
CA PHE A 47 -1.94 6.55 11.99
C PHE A 47 -2.67 6.32 10.66
N TYR A 48 -2.54 5.13 10.07
CA TYR A 48 -3.27 4.84 8.83
C TYR A 48 -4.79 4.79 9.04
N GLN A 49 -5.26 4.33 10.19
CA GLN A 49 -6.68 4.07 10.47
C GLN A 49 -7.43 5.25 11.12
N SER A 50 -6.81 5.90 12.11
CA SER A 50 -7.51 6.79 13.04
C SER A 50 -6.86 8.16 13.18
N ASN A 51 -5.55 8.26 12.94
CA ASN A 51 -4.77 9.46 13.25
C ASN A 51 -3.91 9.93 12.06
N SER A 52 -4.51 9.95 10.87
CA SER A 52 -3.80 10.20 9.61
C SER A 52 -3.25 11.62 9.46
N GLN A 53 -3.70 12.57 10.27
CA GLN A 53 -3.25 13.98 10.22
C GLN A 53 -2.10 14.30 11.19
N SER A 54 -1.55 13.29 11.87
CA SER A 54 -0.45 13.46 12.81
C SER A 54 0.82 14.01 12.14
N PRO A 55 1.48 15.04 12.71
CA PRO A 55 2.78 15.52 12.21
C PRO A 55 3.86 14.44 12.23
N ILE A 56 3.84 13.55 13.24
CA ILE A 56 4.78 12.43 13.35
C ILE A 56 4.58 11.46 12.19
N PHE A 57 3.33 11.24 11.79
CA PHE A 57 3.01 10.40 10.63
C PHE A 57 3.45 11.06 9.31
N ALA A 58 3.34 12.38 9.20
CA ALA A 58 3.84 13.11 8.03
C ALA A 58 5.36 12.92 7.86
N GLU A 59 6.13 12.98 8.95
CA GLU A 59 7.58 12.72 8.92
C GLU A 59 7.90 11.26 8.58
N TYR A 60 7.14 10.31 9.13
CA TYR A 60 7.24 8.90 8.76
C TYR A 60 7.02 8.70 7.25
N LEU A 61 5.92 9.22 6.70
CA LEU A 61 5.59 9.12 5.28
C LEU A 61 6.63 9.80 4.40
N LYS A 62 7.17 10.94 4.81
CA LYS A 62 8.23 11.63 4.08
C LYS A 62 9.47 10.76 3.93
N CYS A 63 9.87 10.08 5.00
CA CYS A 63 11.00 9.16 4.96
C CYS A 63 10.70 7.93 4.11
N THR A 64 9.56 7.26 4.32
CA THR A 64 9.24 6.02 3.57
C THR A 64 9.05 6.28 2.09
N TRP A 65 8.38 7.38 1.71
CA TRP A 65 8.21 7.75 0.31
C TRP A 65 9.52 8.10 -0.38
N LEU A 66 10.49 8.64 0.37
CA LEU A 66 11.83 8.87 -0.17
C LEU A 66 12.54 7.53 -0.42
N THR A 67 12.47 6.60 0.54
CA THR A 67 13.03 5.24 0.41
C THR A 67 12.42 4.48 -0.77
N TRP A 68 11.11 4.60 -0.96
CA TRP A 68 10.37 3.96 -2.06
C TRP A 68 10.46 4.70 -3.39
N ASN A 69 11.22 5.80 -3.46
CA ASN A 69 11.38 6.62 -4.66
C ASN A 69 10.04 7.18 -5.19
N PHE A 70 9.13 7.55 -4.31
CA PHE A 70 7.86 8.24 -4.63
C PHE A 70 7.96 9.74 -4.52
N VAL A 71 8.98 10.23 -3.81
CA VAL A 71 9.27 11.65 -3.67
C VAL A 71 10.77 11.85 -3.85
N THR A 72 11.15 12.95 -4.48
CA THR A 72 12.54 13.37 -4.58
C THR A 72 13.03 13.99 -3.26
N LYS A 73 14.35 14.22 -3.14
CA LYS A 73 14.92 14.87 -1.95
C LYS A 73 14.44 16.31 -1.74
N ASP A 74 14.07 16.99 -2.82
CA ASP A 74 13.49 18.34 -2.83
C ASP A 74 11.97 18.36 -2.63
N GLY A 75 11.32 17.19 -2.51
CA GLY A 75 9.90 17.09 -2.17
C GLY A 75 8.96 16.96 -3.37
N GLN A 76 9.47 16.80 -4.59
CA GLN A 76 8.64 16.58 -5.78
C GLN A 76 8.07 15.16 -5.79
N ILE A 77 6.75 15.04 -5.92
CA ILE A 77 6.07 13.75 -6.01
C ILE A 77 6.28 13.13 -7.40
N LEU A 78 6.79 11.90 -7.41
CA LEU A 78 7.04 11.09 -8.60
C LEU A 78 5.83 10.19 -8.89
N TYR A 79 4.75 10.78 -9.40
CA TYR A 79 3.49 10.06 -9.64
C TYR A 79 3.63 8.82 -10.52
N ASN A 80 4.54 8.81 -11.49
CA ASN A 80 4.82 7.61 -12.30
C ASN A 80 5.25 6.43 -11.43
N ASN A 81 6.13 6.66 -10.45
CA ASN A 81 6.58 5.62 -9.53
C ASN A 81 5.46 5.18 -8.59
N VAL A 82 4.61 6.11 -8.12
CA VAL A 82 3.43 5.80 -7.31
C VAL A 82 2.44 4.92 -8.09
N LYS A 83 2.19 5.20 -9.37
CA LYS A 83 1.27 4.44 -10.25
C LYS A 83 1.81 3.07 -10.67
N GLU A 84 3.12 2.94 -10.80
CA GLU A 84 3.79 1.70 -11.23
C GLU A 84 4.17 0.80 -10.06
N SER A 85 4.05 1.31 -8.84
CA SER A 85 4.33 0.52 -7.65
C SER A 85 3.42 -0.69 -7.58
N LYS A 86 4.04 -1.85 -7.40
CA LYS A 86 3.35 -3.10 -7.08
C LYS A 86 3.00 -3.19 -5.59
N MET A 87 3.38 -2.17 -4.81
CA MET A 87 3.03 -2.07 -3.41
C MET A 87 1.52 -1.79 -3.34
N LEU A 88 0.79 -2.85 -2.99
CA LEU A 88 -0.67 -2.93 -2.89
C LEU A 88 -1.26 -1.80 -2.01
N PRO A 89 -2.61 -1.63 -2.00
CA PRO A 89 -3.28 -0.71 -1.08
C PRO A 89 -2.79 -0.82 0.37
N TRP A 90 -2.32 -2.00 0.80
CA TRP A 90 -1.71 -2.19 2.10
C TRP A 90 -0.58 -1.19 2.44
N VAL A 91 0.38 -0.95 1.54
CA VAL A 91 1.55 -0.13 1.88
C VAL A 91 1.19 1.36 1.99
N ILE A 92 0.18 1.80 1.25
CA ILE A 92 -0.15 3.23 1.10
C ILE A 92 -1.42 3.63 1.85
N SER A 93 -2.29 2.65 2.13
CA SER A 93 -3.56 2.85 2.83
C SER A 93 -3.81 1.85 3.97
N HIS A 94 -2.93 0.85 4.18
CA HIS A 94 -3.14 -0.27 5.11
C HIS A 94 -4.51 -0.94 4.93
N PHE A 95 -4.99 -0.96 3.69
CA PHE A 95 -6.22 -1.63 3.31
C PHE A 95 -5.92 -3.07 2.88
N CYS A 96 -6.59 -4.03 3.51
CA CYS A 96 -6.36 -5.45 3.31
C CYS A 96 -7.46 -6.09 2.46
N GLU A 97 -7.09 -6.70 1.33
CA GLU A 97 -8.00 -7.51 0.50
C GLU A 97 -7.34 -8.87 0.17
N ASP A 98 -7.65 -9.91 0.97
CA ASP A 98 -7.01 -11.23 0.92
C ASP A 98 -7.61 -12.19 -0.15
N VAL A 99 -8.26 -11.68 -1.19
CA VAL A 99 -8.86 -12.50 -2.26
C VAL A 99 -8.21 -12.13 -3.60
N GLY A 100 -7.57 -13.08 -4.29
CA GLY A 100 -6.74 -12.80 -5.48
C GLY A 100 -7.45 -12.10 -6.67
N SER A 101 -8.78 -12.21 -6.80
CA SER A 101 -9.56 -11.41 -7.76
C SER A 101 -9.82 -9.99 -7.26
N LEU A 102 -9.96 -9.81 -5.95
CA LEU A 102 -10.08 -8.51 -5.30
C LEU A 102 -8.75 -7.77 -5.38
N THR A 103 -7.61 -8.44 -5.19
CA THR A 103 -6.25 -7.85 -5.36
C THR A 103 -6.07 -7.14 -6.70
N ARG A 104 -6.44 -7.77 -7.83
CA ARG A 104 -6.34 -7.14 -9.16
C ARG A 104 -7.30 -5.95 -9.37
N LYS A 105 -8.49 -5.98 -8.74
CA LYS A 105 -9.43 -4.84 -8.75
C LYS A 105 -8.86 -3.72 -7.88
N ALA A 106 -8.37 -4.05 -6.69
CA ALA A 106 -7.71 -3.15 -5.75
C ALA A 106 -6.54 -2.40 -6.38
N GLU A 107 -5.63 -3.11 -7.06
CA GLU A 107 -4.51 -2.52 -7.82
C GLU A 107 -5.00 -1.54 -8.88
N ARG A 108 -6.05 -1.92 -9.63
CA ARG A 108 -6.63 -1.06 -10.66
C ARG A 108 -7.24 0.19 -10.07
N GLU A 109 -8.07 0.06 -9.04
CA GLU A 109 -8.74 1.17 -8.37
C GLU A 109 -7.72 2.10 -7.70
N TYR A 110 -6.68 1.54 -7.07
CA TYR A 110 -5.56 2.30 -6.53
C TYR A 110 -4.86 3.11 -7.62
N LYS A 111 -4.53 2.49 -8.76
CA LYS A 111 -3.91 3.18 -9.89
C LYS A 111 -4.80 4.28 -10.46
N GLN A 112 -6.12 4.07 -10.53
CA GLN A 112 -7.06 5.10 -10.96
C GLN A 112 -7.10 6.28 -9.99
N ALA A 113 -7.11 6.03 -8.69
CA ALA A 113 -7.03 7.07 -7.67
C ALA A 113 -5.72 7.87 -7.77
N ALA A 114 -4.57 7.20 -7.98
CA ALA A 114 -3.29 7.86 -8.20
C ALA A 114 -3.28 8.74 -9.47
N ILE A 115 -3.86 8.26 -10.59
CA ILE A 115 -4.03 9.06 -11.82
C ILE A 115 -4.94 10.26 -11.56
N TYR A 116 -6.03 10.09 -10.81
CA TYR A 116 -6.93 11.18 -10.45
C TYR A 116 -6.20 12.25 -9.65
N CYS A 117 -5.42 11.87 -8.63
CA CYS A 117 -4.66 12.78 -7.79
C CYS A 117 -3.49 13.46 -8.51
N GLU A 118 -2.90 12.81 -9.52
CA GLU A 118 -1.93 13.46 -10.41
C GLU A 118 -2.58 14.58 -11.22
N ASN A 119 -3.79 14.34 -11.74
CA ASN A 119 -4.54 15.33 -12.52
C ASN A 119 -5.24 16.40 -11.66
N ASN A 120 -5.45 16.11 -10.38
CA ASN A 120 -6.12 16.99 -9.40
C ASN A 120 -5.27 17.06 -8.12
N PRO A 121 -4.04 17.59 -8.18
CA PRO A 121 -3.12 17.54 -7.06
C PRO A 121 -3.63 18.39 -5.88
N PRO A 122 -3.35 17.98 -4.63
CA PRO A 122 -3.56 18.83 -3.47
C PRO A 122 -2.84 20.17 -3.62
N ALA A 123 -3.40 21.24 -3.04
CA ALA A 123 -2.83 22.59 -3.12
C ALA A 123 -1.35 22.65 -2.67
N ILE A 124 -0.98 21.82 -1.69
CA ILE A 124 0.41 21.54 -1.33
C ILE A 124 0.59 20.04 -1.45
N ALA A 125 1.33 19.61 -2.48
CA ALA A 125 1.63 18.20 -2.70
C ALA A 125 2.75 17.74 -1.75
N THR A 126 2.38 16.97 -0.74
CA THR A 126 3.26 16.30 0.20
C THR A 126 2.93 14.81 0.19
N PRO A 127 3.83 13.94 0.67
CA PRO A 127 3.53 12.52 0.87
C PRO A 127 2.20 12.29 1.61
N LEU A 128 1.95 13.06 2.68
CA LEU A 128 0.71 12.97 3.44
C LEU A 128 -0.53 13.40 2.63
N SER A 129 -0.49 14.57 1.98
CA SER A 129 -1.66 15.09 1.26
C SER A 129 -1.97 14.31 0.00
N VAL A 130 -0.94 13.79 -0.70
CA VAL A 130 -1.14 12.91 -1.86
C VAL A 130 -1.67 11.55 -1.42
N ARG A 131 -1.13 10.96 -0.34
CA ARG A 131 -1.71 9.74 0.25
C ARG A 131 -3.19 9.94 0.55
N GLN A 132 -3.54 11.04 1.22
CA GLN A 132 -4.92 11.32 1.59
C GLN A 132 -5.82 11.41 0.35
N CYS A 133 -5.40 12.14 -0.69
CA CYS A 133 -6.13 12.20 -1.96
C CYS A 133 -6.37 10.80 -2.54
N ILE A 134 -5.35 9.94 -2.54
CA ILE A 134 -5.46 8.58 -3.08
C ILE A 134 -6.45 7.76 -2.24
N VAL A 135 -6.35 7.81 -0.92
CA VAL A 135 -7.27 7.11 0.00
C VAL A 135 -8.71 7.56 -0.20
N ASP A 136 -8.97 8.87 -0.32
CA ASP A 136 -10.32 9.42 -0.48
C ASP A 136 -10.97 9.04 -1.82
N ASN A 137 -10.15 8.74 -2.83
CA ASN A 137 -10.61 8.37 -4.17
C ASN A 137 -10.46 6.88 -4.48
N TYR A 138 -9.85 6.11 -3.57
CA TYR A 138 -9.72 4.68 -3.69
C TYR A 138 -11.03 4.01 -3.29
N LYS A 139 -11.64 3.29 -4.25
CA LYS A 139 -12.91 2.59 -4.05
C LYS A 139 -12.67 1.09 -4.11
N PRO A 140 -12.28 0.46 -2.98
CA PRO A 140 -12.12 -0.99 -2.92
C PRO A 140 -13.44 -1.70 -3.29
N ALA A 141 -13.33 -2.94 -3.73
CA ALA A 141 -14.53 -3.72 -4.02
C ALA A 141 -15.31 -3.95 -2.71
N PRO A 142 -16.63 -3.71 -2.65
CA PRO A 142 -17.41 -4.09 -1.49
C PRO A 142 -17.30 -5.61 -1.30
N LEU A 143 -16.89 -6.06 -0.10
CA LEU A 143 -16.82 -7.49 0.23
C LEU A 143 -18.13 -8.23 -0.06
N HIS A 144 -19.27 -7.53 0.04
CA HIS A 144 -20.60 -8.04 -0.30
C HIS A 144 -20.75 -8.44 -1.78
N GLU A 145 -20.13 -7.72 -2.73
CA GLU A 145 -20.22 -8.08 -4.15
C GLU A 145 -19.59 -9.45 -4.40
N TYR A 146 -18.54 -9.83 -3.67
CA TYR A 146 -17.87 -11.11 -3.85
C TYR A 146 -18.72 -12.32 -3.44
N PHE A 147 -19.43 -12.24 -2.30
CA PHE A 147 -20.29 -13.32 -1.81
C PHE A 147 -21.51 -13.59 -2.70
N ASN A 148 -21.87 -12.67 -3.59
CA ASN A 148 -23.00 -12.83 -4.51
C ASN A 148 -22.62 -13.39 -5.89
N PHE A 149 -21.33 -13.39 -6.26
CA PHE A 149 -20.85 -13.86 -7.57
C PHE A 149 -20.21 -15.26 -7.55
N ASN A 150 -20.01 -15.85 -6.37
CA ASN A 150 -19.62 -17.25 -6.19
C ASN A 150 -20.46 -17.86 -5.04
N PRO A 151 -21.66 -18.41 -5.32
CA PRO A 151 -22.37 -19.26 -4.37
C PRO A 151 -21.65 -20.60 -4.13
#